data_AF-A0A7I7Y446-F1
#
_entry.id   AF-A0A7I7Y446-F1
#
_cell.length_a   1.000
_cell.length_b   1.000
_cell.length_c   1.000
_cell.angle_alpha   90.00
_cell.angle_beta   90.00
_cell.angle_gamma   90.00
#
_symmetry.space_group_name_H-M   'P 1'
#
loop_
_entity.id
_entity.type
_entity.pdbx_description
1 polymer ?
#
loop_
_entity_poly.entity_id
_entity_poly.type
_entity_poly.pdbx_seq_one_letter_code
_entity_poly.pdbx_strand_id
1 'polypeptide(L)'
;MPYRSISQGWREARALYELWLPVDGWFVNITGAQSIATLTEELGATLLAECNIDQLTISELTSSAPDMKRLTTGIATWIRDNVVLFDGQLPHGVVYPSKWGTSLGDNYAMWLRRTDDGTGDDEVGVLEASTLGRHTEPLVEAARLRGMKIF
;
A
#
# COMPACT_ATOMS: atom_id res chain seq x y z
N MET A 1 29.77 -0.01 7.33
CA MET A 1 28.43 -0.31 6.79
C MET A 1 27.75 -1.28 7.74
N PRO A 2 26.56 -0.96 8.29
CA PRO A 2 25.88 -1.92 9.16
C PRO A 2 25.55 -3.17 8.35
N TYR A 3 25.87 -4.34 8.89
CA TYR A 3 25.47 -5.63 8.33
C TYR A 3 23.95 -5.62 8.14
N ARG A 4 23.48 -5.71 6.89
CA ARG A 4 22.05 -5.89 6.60
C ARG A 4 21.77 -7.39 6.55
N SER A 5 21.63 -8.02 7.71
CA SER A 5 21.30 -9.44 7.81
C SER A 5 19.87 -9.63 8.33
N ILE A 6 19.22 -10.70 7.87
CA ILE A 6 17.93 -11.17 8.37
C ILE A 6 18.20 -12.42 9.19
N SER A 7 17.97 -12.37 10.50
CA SER A 7 18.24 -13.48 11.42
C SER A 7 17.14 -14.54 11.40
N GLN A 8 17.50 -15.77 11.78
CA GLN A 8 16.54 -16.85 11.96
C GLN A 8 15.39 -16.47 12.92
N GLY A 9 15.70 -15.85 14.07
CA GLY A 9 14.66 -15.42 15.00
C GLY A 9 13.70 -14.38 14.42
N TRP A 10 14.17 -13.47 13.55
CA TRP A 10 13.28 -12.53 12.85
C TRP A 10 12.30 -13.26 11.92
N ARG A 11 12.80 -14.31 11.25
CA ARG A 11 12.06 -15.14 10.31
C ARG A 11 11.02 -16.01 11.01
N GLU A 12 11.40 -16.67 12.10
CA GLU A 12 10.51 -17.56 12.87
C GLU A 12 9.41 -16.79 13.61
N ALA A 13 9.63 -15.52 13.92
CA ALA A 13 8.63 -14.66 14.54
C ALA A 13 7.58 -14.11 13.53
N ARG A 14 7.66 -14.45 12.24
CA ARG A 14 6.82 -13.90 11.18
C ARG A 14 6.31 -15.01 10.24
N ALA A 15 5.14 -14.75 9.67
CA ALA A 15 4.54 -15.60 8.64
C ALA A 15 4.19 -14.75 7.41
N LEU A 16 4.11 -15.40 6.26
CA LEU A 16 3.46 -14.84 5.09
C LEU A 16 2.00 -15.30 5.10
N TYR A 17 1.11 -14.36 4.83
CA TYR A 17 -0.31 -14.63 4.74
C TYR A 17 -0.77 -14.39 3.32
N GLU A 18 -1.43 -15.39 2.76
CA GLU A 18 -2.27 -15.20 1.59
C GLU A 18 -3.65 -14.76 2.08
N LEU A 19 -4.12 -13.64 1.55
CA LEU A 19 -5.39 -13.05 1.93
C LEU A 19 -6.36 -13.13 0.75
N TRP A 20 -7.63 -13.37 1.06
CA TRP A 20 -8.69 -13.03 0.13
C TRP A 20 -9.22 -11.63 0.49
N LEU A 21 -9.41 -10.81 -0.54
CA LEU A 21 -9.99 -9.47 -0.44
C LEU A 21 -11.49 -9.52 -0.77
N PRO A 22 -12.28 -8.46 -0.47
CA PRO A 22 -13.70 -8.43 -0.79
C PRO A 22 -13.97 -8.84 -2.25
N VAL A 23 -15.01 -9.66 -2.45
CA VAL A 23 -15.32 -10.25 -3.77
C VAL A 23 -16.00 -9.28 -4.73
N ASP A 24 -16.57 -8.20 -4.20
CA ASP A 24 -17.23 -7.12 -4.93
C ASP A 24 -16.65 -5.75 -4.54
N GLY A 25 -17.11 -4.68 -5.19
CA GLY A 25 -16.61 -3.31 -4.98
C GLY A 25 -15.25 -3.05 -5.64
N TRP A 26 -14.63 -1.92 -5.28
CA TRP A 26 -13.45 -1.43 -6.00
C TRP A 26 -12.36 -0.84 -5.10
N PHE A 27 -11.11 -1.05 -5.53
CA PHE A 27 -9.96 -0.29 -5.06
C PHE A 27 -9.65 0.84 -6.06
N VAL A 28 -9.30 2.02 -5.54
CA VAL A 28 -8.93 3.16 -6.38
C VAL A 28 -7.47 3.05 -6.80
N ASN A 29 -7.21 2.93 -8.10
CA ASN A 29 -5.86 3.05 -8.62
C ASN A 29 -5.41 4.51 -8.57
N ILE A 30 -4.56 4.86 -7.61
CA ILE A 30 -4.10 6.24 -7.40
C ILE A 30 -3.02 6.69 -8.39
N THR A 31 -2.47 5.74 -9.16
CA THR A 31 -1.42 6.03 -10.16
C THR A 31 -1.94 6.12 -11.60
N GLY A 32 -3.25 5.91 -11.81
CA GLY A 32 -3.88 6.16 -13.10
C GLY A 32 -3.80 7.64 -13.50
N ALA A 33 -3.63 7.92 -14.78
CA ALA A 33 -3.47 9.30 -15.27
C ALA A 33 -4.65 10.21 -14.87
N GLN A 34 -5.88 9.68 -14.91
CA GLN A 34 -7.07 10.41 -14.45
C GLN A 34 -7.04 10.65 -12.94
N SER A 35 -6.71 9.63 -12.14
CA SER A 35 -6.57 9.76 -10.69
C SER A 35 -5.53 10.81 -10.32
N ILE A 36 -4.37 10.83 -10.97
CA ILE A 36 -3.32 11.83 -10.73
C ILE A 36 -3.83 13.23 -11.07
N ALA A 37 -4.52 13.40 -12.20
CA ALA A 37 -5.06 14.70 -12.59
C ALA A 37 -6.09 15.20 -11.58
N THR A 38 -7.05 14.36 -11.20
CA THR A 38 -8.08 14.71 -10.20
C THR A 38 -7.47 15.02 -8.84
N LEU A 39 -6.55 14.19 -8.35
CA LEU A 39 -5.86 14.44 -7.07
C LEU A 39 -5.05 15.74 -7.11
N THR A 40 -4.43 16.07 -8.24
CA THR A 40 -3.70 17.34 -8.40
C THR A 40 -4.63 18.54 -8.33
N GLU A 41 -5.79 18.45 -8.97
CA GLU A 41 -6.80 19.52 -8.98
C GLU A 41 -7.41 19.74 -7.59
N GLU A 42 -7.88 18.65 -6.96
CA GLU A 42 -8.60 18.70 -5.68
C GLU A 42 -7.68 19.03 -4.49
N LEU A 43 -6.44 18.54 -4.51
CA LEU A 43 -5.51 18.64 -3.38
C LEU A 43 -4.39 19.65 -3.59
N GLY A 44 -4.32 20.29 -4.76
CA GLY A 44 -3.26 21.22 -5.14
C GLY A 44 -3.06 22.35 -4.14
N ALA A 45 -4.15 23.05 -3.81
CA ALA A 45 -4.12 24.20 -2.90
C ALA A 45 -4.02 23.83 -1.41
N THR A 46 -4.11 22.55 -1.07
CA THR A 46 -4.14 22.05 0.32
C THR A 46 -2.96 21.12 0.56
N LEU A 47 -3.18 19.81 0.51
CA LEU A 47 -2.20 18.80 0.87
C LEU A 47 -0.92 18.88 0.04
N LEU A 48 -1.03 19.14 -1.28
CA LEU A 48 0.14 19.22 -2.14
C LEU A 48 0.99 20.45 -1.80
N ALA A 49 0.37 21.62 -1.66
CA ALA A 49 1.05 22.84 -1.21
C ALA A 49 1.71 22.66 0.17
N GLU A 50 1.03 22.04 1.14
CA GLU A 50 1.58 21.75 2.47
C GLU A 50 2.79 20.79 2.43
N CYS A 51 2.83 19.91 1.43
CA CYS A 51 3.94 18.99 1.20
C CYS A 51 5.01 19.53 0.25
N ASN A 52 4.87 20.80 -0.22
CA ASN A 52 5.72 21.43 -1.24
C ASN A 52 5.81 20.60 -2.54
N ILE A 53 4.67 20.08 -3.01
CA ILE A 53 4.54 19.33 -4.26
C ILE A 53 3.80 20.20 -5.28
N ASP A 54 4.52 20.66 -6.30
CA ASP A 54 3.92 21.47 -7.37
C ASP A 54 3.09 20.62 -8.35
N GLN A 55 3.56 19.40 -8.62
CA GLN A 55 2.90 18.45 -9.51
C GLN A 55 3.00 17.04 -8.95
N LEU A 56 1.85 16.40 -8.76
CA LEU A 56 1.80 15.02 -8.31
C LEU A 56 2.19 14.08 -9.45
N THR A 57 3.15 13.19 -9.22
CA THR A 57 3.50 12.11 -10.15
C THR A 57 3.54 10.76 -9.45
N ILE A 58 3.74 9.70 -10.22
CA ILE A 58 3.94 8.33 -9.69
C ILE A 58 5.12 8.27 -8.72
N SER A 59 6.14 9.13 -8.89
CA SER A 59 7.33 9.16 -8.05
C SER A 59 7.00 9.50 -6.60
N GLU A 60 6.15 10.52 -6.39
CA GLU A 60 5.70 10.94 -5.06
C GLU A 60 4.79 9.87 -4.46
N LEU A 61 3.86 9.33 -5.25
CA LEU A 61 2.88 8.32 -4.82
C LEU A 61 3.50 6.98 -4.40
N THR A 62 4.66 6.64 -4.98
CA THR A 62 5.37 5.39 -4.67
C THR A 62 6.59 5.63 -3.77
N SER A 63 6.79 6.85 -3.29
CA SER A 63 7.97 7.20 -2.50
C SER A 63 8.04 6.43 -1.18
N SER A 64 9.27 6.08 -0.80
CA SER A 64 9.58 5.43 0.47
C SER A 64 10.21 6.40 1.47
N ALA A 65 10.24 7.70 1.15
CA ALA A 65 10.84 8.72 1.98
C ALA A 65 9.91 9.06 3.17
N PRO A 66 10.43 9.23 4.40
CA PRO A 66 9.60 9.44 5.59
C PRO A 66 8.69 10.68 5.52
N ASP A 67 9.17 11.75 4.89
CA ASP A 67 8.46 13.01 4.64
C ASP A 67 7.27 12.83 3.67
N MET A 68 7.37 11.92 2.72
CA MET A 68 6.29 11.60 1.78
C MET A 68 5.15 10.78 2.39
N LYS A 69 5.28 10.33 3.65
CA LYS A 69 4.19 9.65 4.35
C LYS A 69 2.98 10.56 4.51
N ARG A 70 3.18 11.83 4.89
CA ARG A 70 2.08 12.80 5.05
C ARG A 70 1.27 12.91 3.78
N LEU A 71 1.94 13.00 2.63
CA LEU A 71 1.31 13.06 1.31
C LEU A 71 0.51 11.80 1.01
N THR A 72 1.13 10.62 1.07
CA THR A 72 0.48 9.36 0.66
C THR A 72 -0.67 8.98 1.59
N THR A 73 -0.52 9.15 2.90
CA THR A 73 -1.62 8.94 3.84
C THR A 73 -2.70 10.00 3.72
N GLY A 74 -2.34 11.26 3.47
CA GLY A 74 -3.30 12.34 3.28
C GLY A 74 -4.19 12.13 2.05
N ILE A 75 -3.59 11.67 0.94
CA ILE A 75 -4.33 11.28 -0.27
C ILE A 75 -5.28 10.12 0.05
N ALA A 76 -4.79 9.06 0.71
CA ALA A 76 -5.62 7.92 1.08
C ALA A 76 -6.79 8.33 2.00
N THR A 77 -6.55 9.22 2.97
CA THR A 77 -7.60 9.77 3.84
C THR A 77 -8.61 10.59 3.05
N TRP A 78 -8.16 11.47 2.17
CA TRP A 78 -9.09 12.27 1.37
C TRP A 78 -9.99 11.39 0.50
N ILE A 79 -9.43 10.35 -0.13
CA ILE A 79 -10.20 9.37 -0.90
C ILE A 79 -11.19 8.65 0.01
N ARG A 80 -10.74 8.17 1.18
CA ARG A 80 -11.59 7.47 2.15
C ARG A 80 -12.85 8.27 2.51
N ASP A 81 -12.68 9.59 2.68
CA ASP A 81 -13.69 10.45 3.29
C ASP A 81 -14.57 11.18 2.26
N ASN A 82 -14.07 11.42 1.04
CA ASN A 82 -14.74 12.28 0.07
C ASN A 82 -15.16 11.57 -1.22
N VAL A 83 -14.64 10.38 -1.50
CA VAL A 83 -14.92 9.71 -2.77
C VAL A 83 -16.07 8.71 -2.63
N VAL A 84 -17.09 8.91 -3.46
CA VAL A 84 -18.15 7.95 -3.75
C VAL A 84 -17.98 7.50 -5.20
N LEU A 85 -17.99 6.19 -5.43
CA LEU A 85 -17.82 5.60 -6.75
C LEU A 85 -19.09 5.78 -7.60
N PHE A 86 -18.96 5.52 -8.91
CA PHE A 86 -20.05 5.72 -9.87
C PHE A 86 -21.29 4.87 -9.58
N ASP A 87 -21.13 3.75 -8.87
CA ASP A 87 -22.20 2.84 -8.43
C ASP A 87 -22.79 3.22 -7.06
N GLY A 88 -22.36 4.35 -6.49
CA GLY A 88 -22.78 4.83 -5.18
C GLY A 88 -22.07 4.17 -4.00
N GLN A 89 -21.16 3.22 -4.25
CA GLN A 89 -20.40 2.56 -3.20
C GLN A 89 -19.19 3.39 -2.76
N LEU A 90 -18.69 3.08 -1.57
CA LEU A 90 -17.40 3.59 -1.10
C LEU A 90 -16.29 2.64 -1.57
N PRO A 91 -15.10 3.16 -1.91
CA PRO A 91 -13.98 2.29 -2.25
C PRO A 91 -13.48 1.52 -1.02
N HIS A 92 -13.00 0.30 -1.27
CA HIS A 92 -12.39 -0.58 -0.25
C HIS A 92 -11.01 -0.11 0.17
N GLY A 93 -10.30 0.58 -0.72
CA GLY A 93 -8.93 0.98 -0.50
C GLY A 93 -8.33 1.69 -1.70
N VAL A 94 -7.01 1.82 -1.66
CA VAL A 94 -6.19 2.27 -2.78
C VAL A 94 -5.28 1.15 -3.27
N VAL A 95 -4.98 1.16 -4.56
CA VAL A 95 -4.02 0.26 -5.20
C VAL A 95 -2.96 1.07 -5.93
N TYR A 96 -1.70 0.64 -5.83
CA TYR A 96 -0.56 1.31 -6.47
C TYR A 96 0.59 0.33 -6.75
N PRO A 97 1.35 0.53 -7.84
CA PRO A 97 2.44 -0.36 -8.21
C PRO A 97 3.56 -0.37 -7.18
N SER A 98 4.25 -1.50 -7.06
CA SER A 98 5.46 -1.58 -6.25
C SER A 98 6.61 -0.75 -6.83
N LYS A 99 7.19 0.13 -6.01
CA LYS A 99 8.42 0.88 -6.32
C LYS A 99 9.60 -0.04 -6.68
N TRP A 100 9.57 -1.30 -6.24
CA TRP A 100 10.68 -2.22 -6.38
C TRP A 100 10.59 -3.13 -7.61
N GLY A 101 9.59 -2.90 -8.47
CA GLY A 101 9.46 -3.56 -9.77
C GLY A 101 8.04 -4.00 -10.07
N THR A 102 7.64 -3.93 -11.34
CA THR A 102 6.31 -4.36 -11.81
C THR A 102 6.08 -5.86 -11.72
N SER A 103 7.15 -6.66 -11.63
CA SER A 103 7.07 -8.11 -11.41
C SER A 103 6.60 -8.50 -10.00
N LEU A 104 6.69 -7.56 -9.04
CA LEU A 104 6.24 -7.76 -7.66
C LEU A 104 4.75 -7.43 -7.47
N GLY A 105 4.05 -7.07 -8.55
CA GLY A 105 2.63 -6.76 -8.54
C GLY A 105 2.30 -5.40 -7.93
N ASP A 106 1.01 -5.24 -7.65
CA ASP A 106 0.44 -4.06 -7.02
C ASP A 106 0.38 -4.21 -5.50
N ASN A 107 0.52 -3.08 -4.81
CA ASN A 107 0.26 -2.99 -3.39
C ASN A 107 -1.17 -2.53 -3.17
N TYR A 108 -1.83 -3.17 -2.22
CA TYR A 108 -3.18 -2.83 -1.81
C TYR A 108 -3.12 -2.27 -0.39
N ALA A 109 -3.76 -1.12 -0.18
CA ALA A 109 -4.01 -0.57 1.13
C ALA A 109 -5.52 -0.49 1.31
N MET A 110 -6.06 -1.39 2.15
CA MET A 110 -7.48 -1.51 2.43
C MET A 110 -7.86 -0.75 3.70
N TRP A 111 -9.01 -0.08 3.68
CA TRP A 111 -9.63 0.45 4.89
C TRP A 111 -10.50 -0.63 5.53
N LEU A 112 -10.27 -0.90 6.81
CA LEU A 112 -11.08 -1.80 7.61
C LEU A 112 -12.27 -1.01 8.19
N ARG A 113 -13.15 -0.52 7.29
CA ARG A 113 -14.22 0.42 7.66
C ARG A 113 -15.18 -0.17 8.68
N ARG A 114 -15.55 -1.44 8.52
CA ARG A 114 -16.51 -2.08 9.44
C ARG A 114 -15.91 -2.19 10.83
N THR A 115 -14.62 -2.51 10.90
CA THR A 115 -13.84 -2.53 12.14
C THR A 115 -13.74 -1.12 12.74
N ASP A 116 -13.32 -0.13 11.95
CA ASP A 116 -13.14 1.27 12.37
C ASP A 116 -14.45 1.89 12.90
N ASP A 117 -15.58 1.60 12.23
CA ASP A 117 -16.91 2.11 12.59
C ASP A 117 -17.59 1.27 13.69
N GLY A 118 -16.98 0.16 14.12
CA GLY A 118 -17.55 -0.74 15.11
C GLY A 118 -18.82 -1.48 14.64
N THR A 119 -18.98 -1.66 13.34
CA THR A 119 -20.17 -2.28 12.70
C THR A 119 -19.98 -3.76 12.36
N GLY A 120 -18.83 -4.33 12.73
CA GLY A 120 -18.49 -5.75 12.61
C GLY A 120 -17.16 -5.97 11.88
N ASP A 121 -16.91 -7.21 11.47
CA ASP A 121 -15.68 -7.56 10.78
C ASP A 121 -15.73 -7.17 9.29
N ASP A 122 -14.59 -6.75 8.75
CA ASP A 122 -14.42 -6.48 7.32
C ASP A 122 -14.34 -7.78 6.50
N GLU A 123 -14.74 -7.70 5.23
CA GLU A 123 -14.78 -8.84 4.32
C GLU A 123 -13.37 -9.17 3.77
N VAL A 124 -12.48 -9.53 4.68
CA VAL A 124 -11.10 -9.90 4.39
C VAL A 124 -10.72 -11.07 5.31
N GLY A 125 -9.97 -12.03 4.80
CA GLY A 125 -9.54 -13.14 5.61
C GLY A 125 -8.30 -13.84 5.10
N VAL A 126 -7.75 -14.71 5.94
CA VAL A 126 -6.56 -15.49 5.63
C VAL A 126 -6.98 -16.76 4.89
N LEU A 127 -6.46 -16.94 3.67
CA LEU A 127 -6.56 -18.19 2.91
C LEU A 127 -5.52 -19.20 3.39
N GLU A 128 -4.27 -18.75 3.47
CA GLU A 128 -3.14 -19.57 3.88
C GLU A 128 -2.17 -18.76 4.74
N ALA A 129 -1.57 -19.42 5.73
CA ALA A 129 -0.44 -18.90 6.47
C ALA A 129 0.75 -19.83 6.27
N SER A 130 1.86 -19.28 5.77
CA SER A 130 3.10 -20.02 5.53
C SER A 130 4.25 -19.46 6.37
N THR A 131 5.15 -20.35 6.76
CA THR A 131 6.35 -19.95 7.52
C THR A 131 7.36 -19.24 6.62
N LEU A 132 8.07 -18.28 7.19
CA LEU A 132 9.07 -17.50 6.46
C LEU A 132 10.45 -18.19 6.57
N GLY A 133 10.70 -19.17 5.69
CA GLY A 133 11.95 -19.91 5.60
C GLY A 133 13.07 -19.13 4.91
N ARG A 134 14.32 -19.63 5.01
CA ARG A 134 15.49 -19.03 4.35
C ARG A 134 15.41 -19.02 2.82
N HIS A 135 14.57 -19.89 2.26
CA HIS A 135 14.37 -20.12 0.83
C HIS A 135 13.01 -19.64 0.34
N THR A 136 12.23 -18.98 1.19
CA THR A 136 10.94 -18.41 0.80
C THR A 136 11.16 -17.36 -0.28
N GLU A 137 10.63 -17.59 -1.48
CA GLU A 137 10.97 -16.83 -2.68
C GLU A 137 10.76 -15.30 -2.52
N PRO A 138 9.62 -14.80 -2.02
CA PRO A 138 9.43 -13.37 -1.77
C PRO A 138 10.49 -12.77 -0.83
N LEU A 139 10.93 -13.53 0.19
CA LEU A 139 11.98 -13.10 1.11
C LEU A 139 13.35 -13.02 0.41
N VAL A 140 13.68 -14.03 -0.39
CA VAL A 140 14.95 -14.09 -1.14
C VAL A 140 15.02 -12.93 -2.13
N GLU A 141 13.95 -12.66 -2.85
CA GLU A 141 13.89 -11.56 -3.80
C GLU A 141 14.01 -10.20 -3.10
N ALA A 142 13.27 -9.98 -2.02
CA ALA A 142 13.36 -8.75 -1.23
C ALA A 142 14.77 -8.56 -0.63
N ALA A 143 15.38 -9.62 -0.10
CA ALA A 143 16.73 -9.56 0.44
C ALA A 143 17.76 -9.18 -0.64
N ARG A 144 17.66 -9.78 -1.83
CA ARG A 144 18.51 -9.45 -2.99
C ARG A 144 18.39 -7.98 -3.38
N LEU A 145 17.17 -7.45 -3.52
CA LEU A 145 16.91 -6.04 -3.85
C LEU A 145 17.48 -5.06 -2.82
N ARG A 146 17.62 -5.50 -1.57
CA ARG A 146 18.11 -4.69 -0.45
C ARG A 146 19.59 -4.88 -0.11
N GLY A 147 20.27 -5.80 -0.82
CA GLY A 147 21.64 -6.20 -0.50
C GLY A 147 21.75 -6.83 0.88
N MET A 148 20.74 -7.60 1.28
CA MET A 148 20.67 -8.27 2.58
C MET A 148 21.09 -9.75 2.48
N LYS A 149 21.68 -10.26 3.56
CA LYS A 149 21.98 -11.69 3.70
C LYS A 149 20.96 -12.36 4.62
N ILE A 150 20.44 -13.51 4.21
CA ILE A 150 19.51 -14.31 5.00
C ILE A 150 20.31 -15.39 5.75
N PHE A 151 20.06 -15.50 7.05
CA PHE A 151 20.63 -16.53 7.93
C PHE A 151 19.52 -17.40 8.51
#